data_AF-A0A840N956-F1
#
_entry.id   AF-A0A840N956-F1
#
_cell.length_a   1.000
_cell.length_b   1.000
_cell.length_c   1.000
_cell.angle_alpha   90.00
_cell.angle_beta   90.00
_cell.angle_gamma   90.00
#
_symmetry.space_group_name_H-M   'P 1'
#
loop_
_entity.id
_entity.type
_entity.pdbx_description
1 polymer ?
#
loop_
_entity_poly.entity_id
_entity_poly.type
_entity_poly.pdbx_seq_one_letter_code
_entity_poly.pdbx_strand_id
1 'polypeptide(L)'
;MRFDDVILGRRSIRGYKPDPVPKALIEEIIGLAMRAPSSMNSQPWNFYIITGEPLDRIRAGNTERMGTGVPQSREFRTGQAFTGQHRERQVGVASNCSPQWGLSAMTR
;
A
#
# COMPACT_ATOMS: atom_id res chain seq x y z
N MET A 1 5.87 -18.47 -17.88
CA MET A 1 4.72 -18.27 -16.98
C MET A 1 3.83 -17.22 -17.62
N ARG A 2 2.55 -17.53 -17.81
CA ARG A 2 1.54 -16.56 -18.24
C ARG A 2 0.93 -15.87 -17.02
N PHE A 3 0.18 -14.79 -17.24
CA PHE A 3 -0.42 -14.02 -16.13
C PHE A 3 -1.44 -14.84 -15.31
N ASP A 4 -2.23 -15.67 -15.97
CA ASP A 4 -3.19 -16.58 -15.35
C ASP A 4 -2.53 -17.57 -14.39
N ASP A 5 -1.33 -18.04 -14.69
CA ASP A 5 -0.55 -18.91 -13.77
C ASP A 5 -0.26 -18.20 -12.44
N VAL A 6 0.04 -16.89 -12.49
CA VAL A 6 0.38 -16.09 -11.30
C VAL A 6 -0.86 -15.92 -10.42
N ILE A 7 -2.00 -15.61 -11.05
CA ILE A 7 -3.26 -15.37 -10.35
C ILE A 7 -3.77 -16.65 -9.69
N LEU A 8 -3.75 -17.78 -10.41
CA LEU A 8 -4.22 -19.07 -9.91
C LEU A 8 -3.24 -19.70 -8.91
N GLY A 9 -1.93 -19.43 -9.05
CA GLY A 9 -0.91 -19.95 -8.14
C GLY A 9 -0.83 -19.22 -6.80
N ARG A 10 -1.31 -17.97 -6.71
CA ARG A 10 -1.25 -17.18 -5.47
C ARG A 10 -2.15 -17.78 -4.39
N ARG A 11 -1.56 -18.06 -3.23
CA ARG A 11 -2.24 -18.62 -2.04
C ARG A 11 -1.78 -17.94 -0.75
N SER A 12 -2.61 -18.02 0.30
CA SER A 12 -2.24 -17.53 1.63
C SER A 12 -1.29 -18.52 2.31
N ILE A 13 0.00 -18.16 2.38
CA ILE A 13 1.06 -18.98 3.00
C ILE A 13 1.09 -18.71 4.51
N ARG A 14 1.15 -19.79 5.30
CA ARG A 14 1.15 -19.74 6.78
C ARG A 14 2.46 -20.23 7.43
N GLY A 15 3.44 -20.59 6.61
CA GLY A 15 4.78 -20.98 7.06
C GLY A 15 5.81 -20.50 6.05
N TYR A 16 6.84 -19.81 6.53
CA TYR A 16 7.87 -19.19 5.71
C TYR A 16 9.24 -19.74 6.12
N LYS A 17 10.17 -19.79 5.16
CA LYS A 17 11.57 -20.10 5.45
C LYS A 17 12.22 -18.92 6.21
N PRO A 18 13.31 -19.18 6.97
CA PRO A 18 14.04 -18.11 7.67
C PRO A 18 14.86 -17.22 6.72
N ASP A 19 15.07 -17.65 5.47
CA ASP A 19 15.84 -16.91 4.48
C ASP A 19 15.23 -15.52 4.21
N PRO A 20 16.00 -14.43 4.37
CA PRO A 20 15.49 -13.09 4.10
C PRO A 20 15.31 -12.86 2.60
N VAL A 21 14.30 -12.07 2.24
CA VAL A 21 14.14 -11.59 0.87
C VAL A 21 15.16 -10.47 0.61
N PRO A 22 15.94 -10.50 -0.48
CA PRO A 22 16.87 -9.43 -0.83
C PRO A 22 16.17 -8.07 -0.94
N LYS A 23 16.80 -7.02 -0.40
CA LYS A 23 16.22 -5.67 -0.41
C LYS A 23 15.86 -5.17 -1.81
N ALA A 24 16.76 -5.39 -2.79
CA ALA A 24 16.52 -4.97 -4.17
C ALA A 24 15.26 -5.61 -4.78
N LEU A 25 14.98 -6.87 -4.44
CA LEU A 25 13.77 -7.56 -4.91
C LEU A 25 12.51 -6.97 -4.28
N ILE A 26 12.56 -6.56 -3.02
CA ILE A 26 11.45 -5.88 -2.35
C ILE A 26 11.17 -4.54 -3.04
N GLU A 27 12.21 -3.75 -3.32
CA GLU A 27 12.09 -2.46 -4.01
C GLU A 27 11.50 -2.62 -5.42
N GLU A 28 11.94 -3.63 -6.17
CA GLU A 28 11.39 -3.98 -7.48
C GLU A 28 9.89 -4.29 -7.40
N ILE A 29 9.49 -5.19 -6.50
CA ILE A 29 8.09 -5.60 -6.34
C ILE A 29 7.21 -4.41 -5.95
N ILE A 30 7.66 -3.56 -5.03
CA ILE A 30 6.93 -2.36 -4.64
C ILE A 30 6.81 -1.39 -5.81
N GLY A 31 7.90 -1.17 -6.55
CA GLY A 31 7.89 -0.31 -7.74
C GLY A 31 6.87 -0.76 -8.79
N LEU A 32 6.74 -2.08 -9.00
CA LEU A 32 5.70 -2.66 -9.87
C LEU A 32 4.30 -2.47 -9.28
N ALA A 33 4.11 -2.74 -7.98
CA ALA A 33 2.82 -2.62 -7.30
C ALA A 33 2.28 -1.18 -7.30
N MET A 34 3.16 -0.17 -7.24
CA MET A 34 2.79 1.26 -7.32
C MET A 34 2.14 1.66 -8.64
N ARG A 35 2.15 0.80 -9.67
CA ARG A 35 1.41 1.03 -10.92
C ARG A 35 -0.08 0.75 -10.82
N ALA A 36 -0.56 0.18 -9.71
CA ALA A 36 -1.97 -0.07 -9.51
C ALA A 36 -2.79 1.23 -9.65
N PRO A 37 -3.98 1.21 -10.27
CA PRO A 37 -4.83 2.40 -10.33
C PRO A 37 -5.37 2.77 -8.95
N SER A 38 -5.65 4.06 -8.74
CA SER A 38 -6.30 4.58 -7.53
C SER A 38 -7.27 5.71 -7.88
N SER A 39 -8.25 5.96 -7.00
CA SER A 39 -9.22 7.05 -7.18
C SER A 39 -8.50 8.39 -7.36
N MET A 40 -8.85 9.12 -8.42
CA MET A 40 -8.20 10.38 -8.82
C MET A 40 -6.67 10.29 -8.91
N ASN A 41 -6.12 9.09 -9.14
CA ASN A 41 -4.69 8.81 -9.13
C ASN A 41 -3.96 9.35 -7.88
N SER A 42 -4.63 9.38 -6.72
CA SER A 42 -4.03 9.93 -5.50
C SER A 42 -2.86 9.09 -4.99
N GLN A 43 -2.82 7.80 -5.36
CA GLN A 43 -1.78 6.84 -4.98
C GLN A 43 -1.52 6.85 -3.46
N PRO A 44 -2.55 6.63 -2.62
CA PRO A 44 -2.51 6.95 -1.19
C PRO A 44 -1.76 5.91 -0.34
N TRP A 45 -1.11 4.94 -0.97
CA TRP A 45 -0.39 3.88 -0.30
C TRP A 45 0.86 4.41 0.40
N ASN A 46 1.04 4.00 1.65
CA ASN A 46 2.24 4.22 2.44
C ASN A 46 2.79 2.84 2.83
N PHE A 47 4.01 2.53 2.42
CA PHE A 47 4.63 1.23 2.68
C PHE A 47 5.65 1.34 3.80
N TYR A 48 5.48 0.53 4.85
CA TYR A 48 6.47 0.32 5.90
C TYR A 48 7.00 -1.10 5.77
N ILE A 49 8.27 -1.25 5.42
CA ILE A 49 8.94 -2.55 5.30
C ILE A 49 9.74 -2.77 6.57
N ILE A 50 9.42 -3.85 7.29
CA ILE A 50 10.01 -4.16 8.58
C ILE A 50 10.72 -5.51 8.47
N THR A 51 12.03 -5.53 8.74
CA THR A 51 12.89 -6.72 8.64
C THR A 51 13.83 -6.81 9.85
N GLY A 52 14.30 -8.02 10.18
CA GLY A 52 15.26 -8.22 11.27
C GLY A 52 14.68 -7.90 12.64
N GLU A 53 15.50 -7.31 13.53
CA GLU A 53 15.17 -7.10 14.94
C GLU A 53 13.82 -6.40 15.19
N PRO A 54 13.45 -5.31 14.47
CA PRO A 54 12.15 -4.68 14.66
C PRO A 54 10.97 -5.61 14.32
N LEU A 55 11.12 -6.46 13.30
CA LEU A 55 10.08 -7.44 12.94
C LEU A 55 9.94 -8.51 14.03
N ASP A 56 11.05 -8.94 14.60
CA ASP A 56 11.05 -9.94 15.67
C ASP A 56 10.41 -9.40 16.95
N ARG A 57 10.66 -8.13 17.30
CA ARG A 57 9.93 -7.45 18.38
C ARG A 57 8.43 -7.39 18.15
N ILE A 58 7.99 -7.07 16.93
CA ILE A 58 6.56 -7.05 16.58
C ILE A 58 5.94 -8.44 16.72
N ARG A 59 6.63 -9.49 16.25
CA ARG A 59 6.17 -10.88 16.38
C ARG A 59 6.03 -11.30 17.85
N ALA A 60 7.03 -11.00 18.67
CA ALA A 60 7.00 -11.30 20.11
C ALA A 60 5.83 -10.58 20.79
N GLY A 61 5.70 -9.27 20.58
CA GLY A 61 4.63 -8.48 21.18
C GLY A 61 3.23 -8.91 20.74
N ASN A 62 3.05 -9.29 19.47
CA ASN A 62 1.77 -9.82 19.00
C ASN A 62 1.43 -11.15 19.67
N THR A 63 2.41 -12.04 19.82
CA THR A 63 2.23 -13.35 20.47
C THR A 63 1.82 -13.19 21.93
N GLU A 64 2.50 -12.32 22.66
CA GLU A 64 2.20 -12.00 24.06
C GLU A 64 0.79 -11.42 24.24
N ARG A 65 0.42 -10.42 23.44
CA ARG A 65 -0.90 -9.77 23.52
C ARG A 65 -2.05 -10.72 23.20
N MET A 66 -1.86 -11.58 22.20
CA MET A 66 -2.84 -12.62 21.89
C MET A 66 -2.96 -13.63 23.04
N GLY A 67 -1.84 -14.09 23.60
CA GLY A 67 -1.83 -15.05 24.71
C GLY A 67 -2.45 -14.51 25.99
N THR A 68 -2.37 -13.20 26.22
CA THR A 68 -2.93 -12.51 27.38
C THR A 68 -4.36 -12.01 27.18
N GLY A 69 -4.97 -12.28 26.01
CA GLY A 69 -6.37 -11.95 25.75
C GLY A 69 -6.64 -10.46 25.52
N VAL A 70 -5.63 -9.67 25.13
CA VAL A 70 -5.83 -8.26 24.78
C VAL A 70 -6.82 -8.17 23.61
N PRO A 71 -7.94 -7.43 23.73
CA PRO A 71 -8.92 -7.31 22.66
C PRO A 71 -8.30 -6.74 21.38
N GLN A 72 -8.69 -7.30 20.24
CA GLN A 72 -8.32 -6.77 18.94
C GLN A 72 -8.78 -5.31 18.80
N SER A 73 -7.87 -4.42 18.42
CA SER A 73 -8.20 -3.05 18.04
C SER A 73 -8.41 -2.99 16.53
N ARG A 74 -9.49 -2.33 16.07
CA ARG A 74 -9.70 -2.05 14.65
C ARG A 74 -8.95 -0.78 14.29
N GLU A 75 -7.96 -0.89 13.43
CA GLU A 75 -7.11 0.26 13.03
C GLU A 75 -7.76 1.19 12.00
N PHE A 76 -8.94 0.87 11.47
CA PHE A 76 -9.59 1.67 10.43
C PHE A 76 -10.05 3.03 10.99
N ARG A 77 -9.21 4.06 10.82
CA ARG A 77 -9.59 5.45 11.02
C ARG A 77 -10.16 6.00 9.71
N THR A 78 -11.20 6.81 9.80
CA THR A 78 -11.65 7.62 8.66
C THR A 78 -10.50 8.53 8.23
N GLY A 79 -10.16 8.50 6.94
CA GLY A 79 -9.05 9.28 6.39
C GLY A 79 -9.29 10.79 6.50
N GLN A 80 -8.21 11.56 6.58
CA GLN A 80 -8.23 13.02 6.41
C GLN A 80 -8.15 13.37 4.92
N ALA A 81 -8.41 14.65 4.58
CA ALA A 81 -8.20 15.14 3.23
C ALA A 81 -6.73 14.94 2.79
N PHE A 82 -6.51 14.61 1.52
CA PHE A 82 -5.14 14.44 0.99
C PHE A 82 -4.36 15.74 1.10
N THR A 83 -3.08 15.62 1.45
CA THR A 83 -2.10 16.71 1.52
C THR A 83 -0.86 16.37 0.70
N GLY A 84 -0.01 17.37 0.43
CA GLY A 84 1.25 17.22 -0.31
C GLY A 84 1.07 16.55 -1.67
N GLN A 85 1.98 15.62 -1.99
CA GLN A 85 2.04 14.97 -3.30
C GLN A 85 0.73 14.24 -3.68
N HIS A 86 0.02 13.65 -2.72
CA HIS A 86 -1.25 12.97 -2.99
C HIS A 86 -2.33 13.96 -3.45
N ARG A 87 -2.35 15.17 -2.87
CA ARG A 87 -3.26 16.24 -3.28
C ARG A 87 -2.87 16.81 -4.63
N GLU A 88 -1.59 17.02 -4.89
CA GLU A 88 -1.09 17.51 -6.18
C GLU A 88 -1.51 16.58 -7.33
N ARG A 89 -1.35 15.26 -7.16
CA ARG A 89 -1.80 14.26 -8.15
C ARG A 89 -3.31 14.29 -8.36
N GLN A 90 -4.08 14.37 -7.27
CA GLN A 90 -5.54 14.47 -7.32
C GLN A 90 -6.00 15.70 -8.13
N VAL A 91 -5.38 16.86 -7.91
CA VAL A 91 -5.66 18.08 -8.67
C VAL A 91 -5.24 17.93 -10.14
N GLY A 92 -4.06 17.36 -10.39
CA GLY A 92 -3.55 17.13 -11.74
C GLY A 92 -4.49 16.31 -12.62
N VAL A 93 -5.17 15.30 -12.06
CA VAL A 93 -6.19 14.53 -12.79
C VAL A 93 -7.37 15.42 -13.19
N ALA A 94 -7.88 16.25 -12.28
CA ALA A 94 -8.98 17.16 -12.58
C ALA A 94 -8.60 18.17 -13.67
N SER A 95 -7.39 18.74 -13.61
CA SER A 95 -6.87 19.65 -14.63
C SER A 95 -6.75 18.98 -16.01
N ASN A 96 -6.32 17.72 -16.06
CA ASN A 96 -6.18 16.99 -17.33
C ASN A 96 -7.53 16.58 -17.92
N CYS A 97 -8.53 16.30 -17.08
CA CYS A 97 -9.87 15.95 -17.53
C CYS A 97 -10.68 17.19 -17.98
N SER A 98 -10.52 18.35 -17.34
CA SER A 98 -11.37 19.53 -17.57
C SER A 98 -11.49 19.95 -19.05
N PRO A 99 -10.41 20.03 -19.85
CA PRO A 99 -10.49 20.35 -21.27
C PRO A 99 -11.30 19.34 -22.09
N GLN A 100 -11.27 18.05 -21.71
CA GLN A 100 -12.00 16.98 -22.40
C GLN A 100 -13.51 17.07 -22.16
N TRP A 101 -13.92 17.77 -21.10
CA TRP A 101 -15.31 17.90 -20.66
C TRP A 101 -15.91 19.27 -21.04
N GLY A 102 -15.19 20.07 -21.83
CA GLY A 102 -15.61 21.42 -22.22
C GLY A 102 -15.62 22.42 -21.07
N LEU A 103 -14.97 22.10 -19.94
CA LEU A 103 -14.87 22.97 -18.78
C LEU A 103 -13.57 23.77 -18.87
N SER A 104 -13.69 25.10 -18.97
CA SER A 104 -12.52 25.97 -18.85
C SER A 104 -12.08 26.02 -17.40
N ALA A 105 -10.82 25.72 -17.12
CA ALA A 105 -10.26 25.85 -15.78
C ALA A 105 -10.41 27.31 -15.33
N MET A 106 -11.34 27.57 -14.40
CA MET A 106 -11.40 28.84 -13.69
C MET A 106 -10.19 28.87 -12.75
N THR A 107 -9.06 29.38 -13.26
CA THR A 107 -7.97 29.85 -12.41
C THR A 107 -8.52 30.93 -11.48
N ARG A 108 -8.53 30.63 -10.18
CA ARG A 108 -8.45 31.62 -9.10
C ARG A 108 -7.22 31.31 -8.27
#